data_AF-A0A1L7NMD7-F1
#
_entry.id   AF-A0A1L7NMD7-F1
#
_cell.length_a   1.000
_cell.length_b   1.000
_cell.length_c   1.000
_cell.angle_alpha   90.00
_cell.angle_beta   90.00
_cell.angle_gamma   90.00
#
_symmetry.space_group_name_H-M   'P 1'
#
loop_
_entity.id
_entity.type
_entity.pdbx_description
1 polymer ?
#
loop_
_entity_poly.entity_id
_entity_poly.type
_entity_poly.pdbx_seq_one_letter_code
_entity_poly.pdbx_strand_id
1 'polypeptide(L)' 'MDSSQPDDQARLPLPVGAVIEYCGDLAVVVRDPGGEGRLTVKVRGCVTQWRWTHEGVSCSVVSIPGCKR' A
#
# COMPACT_ATOMS: atom_id res chain seq x y z
N MET A 1 -33.17 -1.32 14.31
CA MET A 1 -32.38 -0.69 13.23
C MET A 1 -31.05 -0.34 13.85
N ASP A 2 -30.03 -1.14 13.58
CA ASP A 2 -28.64 -0.79 13.86
C ASP A 2 -27.88 -1.30 12.62
N SER A 3 -28.05 -0.59 11.51
CA SER A 3 -27.04 0.33 10.98
C SER A 3 -25.70 -0.37 10.86
N SER A 4 -25.57 -1.17 9.81
CA SER A 4 -24.33 -1.73 9.30
C SER A 4 -23.20 -0.70 9.32
N GLN A 5 -22.23 -0.84 10.23
CA GLN A 5 -20.91 -0.28 9.99
C GLN A 5 -20.23 -1.25 9.01
N PRO A 6 -19.87 -0.82 7.79
CA PRO A 6 -19.11 -1.71 6.92
C PRO A 6 -17.82 -2.01 7.67
N ASP A 7 -17.51 -3.31 7.82
CA ASP A 7 -16.20 -3.76 8.22
C ASP A 7 -15.16 -2.85 7.56
N ASP A 8 -14.40 -2.17 8.42
CA ASP A 8 -13.13 -1.52 8.12
C ASP A 8 -12.41 -2.43 7.11
N GLN A 9 -12.50 -2.09 5.81
CA GLN A 9 -12.30 -3.05 4.73
C GLN A 9 -10.80 -3.25 4.59
N ALA A 10 -10.24 -4.01 5.53
CA ALA A 10 -8.82 -4.08 5.80
C ALA A 10 -8.14 -4.62 4.55
N ARG A 11 -7.45 -3.73 3.84
CA ARG A 11 -6.76 -4.08 2.60
C ARG A 11 -5.74 -5.18 2.90
N LEU A 12 -5.66 -6.18 2.02
CA LEU A 12 -4.60 -7.18 2.08
C LEU A 12 -3.22 -6.52 1.94
N PRO A 13 -2.20 -6.98 2.69
CA PRO A 13 -0.83 -6.50 2.51
C PRO A 13 -0.35 -6.61 1.06
N LEU A 14 0.40 -5.62 0.61
CA LEU A 14 1.15 -5.69 -0.64
C LEU A 14 2.38 -6.59 -0.47
N PRO A 15 2.72 -7.35 -1.50
CA PRO A 15 3.93 -8.15 -1.48
C PRO A 15 5.18 -7.27 -1.46
N VAL A 16 6.20 -7.71 -0.72
CA VAL A 16 7.52 -7.09 -0.72
C VAL A 16 8.08 -7.10 -2.15
N GLY A 17 8.55 -5.95 -2.61
CA GLY A 17 9.06 -5.73 -3.96
C GLY A 17 8.01 -5.20 -4.94
N ALA A 18 6.73 -5.14 -4.57
CA ALA A 18 5.72 -4.49 -5.42
C ALA A 18 6.09 -3.04 -5.69
N VAL A 19 5.85 -2.56 -6.91
CA VAL A 19 6.01 -1.15 -7.25
C VAL A 19 4.66 -0.47 -7.16
N ILE A 20 4.62 0.64 -6.43
CA ILE A 20 3.45 1.49 -6.33
C ILE A 20 3.77 2.91 -6.81
N GLU A 21 2.75 3.62 -7.23
CA GLU A 21 2.81 5.03 -7.60
C GLU A 21 1.98 5.88 -6.63
N TYR A 22 2.54 7.01 -6.22
CA TYR A 22 1.88 8.02 -5.43
C TYR A 22 2.34 9.42 -5.85
N CYS A 23 1.40 10.28 -6.26
CA CYS A 23 1.69 11.65 -6.71
C CYS A 23 2.82 11.73 -7.77
N GLY A 24 2.93 10.72 -8.64
CA GLY A 24 3.97 10.63 -9.68
C GLY A 24 5.31 10.06 -9.22
N ASP A 25 5.48 9.72 -7.93
CA ASP A 25 6.65 9.02 -7.42
C ASP A 25 6.45 7.51 -7.39
N LEU A 26 7.40 6.78 -7.97
CA LEU A 26 7.46 5.31 -7.90
C LEU A 26 8.20 4.86 -6.65
N ALA A 27 7.61 3.88 -5.95
CA ALA A 27 8.13 3.34 -4.71
C ALA A 27 8.08 1.81 -4.71
N VAL A 28 9.12 1.18 -4.15
CA VAL A 28 9.16 -0.27 -3.97
C VAL A 28 8.73 -0.61 -2.56
N VAL A 29 7.72 -1.47 -2.40
CA VAL A 29 7.26 -1.97 -1.11
C VAL A 29 8.37 -2.75 -0.42
N VAL A 30 8.75 -2.30 0.78
CA VAL A 30 9.73 -2.99 1.64
C VAL A 30 9.02 -3.79 2.73
N ARG A 31 7.93 -3.24 3.28
CA ARG A 31 7.10 -3.92 4.28
C ARG A 31 5.70 -3.32 4.27
N ASP A 32 4.70 -4.19 4.28
CA ASP A 32 3.30 -3.81 4.40
C ASP A 32 2.60 -4.70 5.43
N PRO A 33 2.05 -4.15 6.53
CA PRO A 33 1.26 -4.93 7.47
C PRO A 33 -0.18 -5.20 7.01
N GLY A 34 -0.66 -4.56 5.93
CA GLY A 34 -2.08 -4.58 5.54
C GLY A 34 -2.94 -3.63 6.40
N GLY A 35 -4.24 -3.66 6.14
CA GLY A 35 -5.22 -2.77 6.76
C GLY A 35 -5.05 -1.30 6.38
N GLU A 36 -5.69 -0.41 7.16
CA GLU A 36 -5.38 1.01 7.15
C GLU A 36 -4.13 1.26 8.00
N GLY A 37 -3.08 1.82 7.39
CA GLY A 37 -1.83 1.92 8.13
C GLY A 37 -0.65 2.48 7.36
N ARG A 38 0.53 2.20 7.92
CA ARG A 38 1.81 2.65 7.38
C ARG A 38 2.42 1.55 6.52
N LEU A 39 2.62 1.89 5.26
CA LEU A 39 3.40 1.13 4.30
C LEU A 39 4.85 1.62 4.35
N THR A 40 5.82 0.72 4.48
CA THR A 40 7.24 1.08 4.32
C THR A 40 7.67 0.84 2.89
N VAL A 41 8.20 1.87 2.23
CA VAL A 41 8.64 1.83 0.85
C VAL A 41 10.07 2.35 0.68
N LYS A 42 10.70 2.01 -0.44
CA LYS A 42 11.94 2.60 -0.91
C LYS A 42 11.68 3.49 -2.11
N VAL A 43 11.99 4.77 -1.99
CA VAL A 43 11.80 5.81 -3.03
C VAL A 43 13.15 6.47 -3.26
N ARG A 44 13.62 6.50 -4.52
CA ARG A 44 14.89 7.15 -4.92
C ARG A 44 16.10 6.76 -4.03
N GLY A 45 16.15 5.50 -3.58
CA GLY A 45 17.22 4.98 -2.72
C GLY A 45 16.97 5.10 -1.22
N CYS A 46 16.03 5.94 -0.78
CA CYS A 46 15.72 6.18 0.63
C CYS A 46 14.53 5.32 1.09
N VAL A 47 14.61 4.78 2.31
CA VAL A 47 13.49 4.06 2.95
C VAL A 47 12.63 5.06 3.72
N THR A 48 11.32 5.06 3.47
CA THR A 48 10.35 5.96 4.11
C THR A 48 9.04 5.25 4.40
N GLN A 49 8.20 5.86 5.24
CA GLN A 49 6.86 5.38 5.55
C GLN A 49 5.81 6.24 4.85
N TRP A 50 4.94 5.61 4.07
CA TRP A 50 3.77 6.23 3.46
C TRP A 50 2.51 5.79 4.20
N ARG A 51 1.54 6.69 4.29
CA ARG A 51 0.22 6.38 4.81
C ARG A 51 -0.67 5.97 3.64
N TRP A 52 -1.28 4.80 3.74
CA TRP A 52 -2.26 4.31 2.76
C TRP A 52 -3.64 4.41 3.39
N THR A 53 -4.42 5.40 2.98
CA THR A 53 -5.80 5.63 3.42
C THR A 53 -6.70 5.79 2.20
N HIS A 54 -7.95 5.36 2.31
CA HIS A 54 -8.92 5.50 1.22
C HIS A 54 -9.40 6.95 1.06
N GLU A 55 -9.39 7.75 2.14
CA GLU A 55 -9.87 9.14 2.17
C GLU A 55 -8.75 10.19 2.05
N GLY A 56 -8.13 10.30 0.87
CA GLY A 56 -7.49 11.59 0.54
C GLY A 56 -6.38 11.54 -0.48
N VAL A 57 -5.68 10.42 -0.64
CA VAL A 57 -4.65 10.30 -1.67
C VAL A 57 -4.45 8.82 -2.04
N SER A 58 -4.72 8.45 -3.29
CA SER A 58 -4.70 7.05 -3.75
C SER A 58 -3.28 6.61 -4.12
N CYS A 59 -2.79 5.53 -3.50
CA CYS A 59 -1.66 4.76 -4.03
C CYS A 59 -2.18 3.72 -5.02
N SER A 60 -1.48 3.51 -6.12
CA SER A 60 -1.83 2.48 -7.11
C SER A 60 -0.70 1.47 -7.28
N VAL A 61 -1.03 0.18 -7.39
CA VAL A 61 -0.03 -0.87 -7.68
C VAL A 61 0.29 -0.84 -9.17
N VAL A 62 1.55 -0.62 -9.50
CA VAL A 62 2.06 -0.56 -10.88
C VAL A 62 2.63 -1.90 -11.31
N SER A 63 3.31 -2.60 -10.40
CA SER A 63 3.82 -3.94 -10.67
C SER A 63 3.86 -4.81 -9.41
N ILE A 64 3.69 -6.10 -9.62
CA ILE A 64 3.83 -7.13 -8.59
C ILE A 64 5.10 -7.93 -8.93
N PRO A 65 5.96 -8.26 -7.95
CA PRO A 65 7.12 -9.11 -8.21
C PRO A 65 6.64 -10.41 -8.85
N GLY A 66 7.36 -10.90 -9.87
CA GLY A 66 7.00 -12.15 -10.53
C GLY A 66 6.82 -13.26 -9.50
N CYS A 67 5.59 -13.74 -9.31
CA CYS A 67 5.34 -14.97 -8.59
C CYS A 67 6.13 -16.07 -9.31
N LYS A 68 7.27 -16.49 -8.76
CA LYS A 68 7.83 -17.78 -9.13
C LYS A 68 6.79 -18.81 -8.68
N ARG A 69 6.01 -19.32 -9.64
CA ARG A 69 5.20 -20.51 -9.46
C ARG A 69 6.11 -21.71 -9.21
#